data_AF-A0A4S3IYD0-F1
#
_entry.id   AF-A0A4S3IYD0-F1
#
_cell.length_a   1.000
_cell.length_b   1.000
_cell.length_c   1.000
_cell.angle_alpha   90.00
_cell.angle_beta   90.00
_cell.angle_gamma   90.00
#
_symmetry.space_group_name_H-M   'P 1'
#
loop_
_entity.id
_entity.type
_entity.pdbx_description
1 polymer ?
#
loop_
_entity_poly.entity_id
_entity_poly.type
_entity_poly.pdbx_seq_one_letter_code
_entity_poly.pdbx_strand_id
1 'polypeptide(L)'
;MFWPAWQKALTPKNIQSRFRSTGIWPFNPEAVLQRFLRPGDQWPTSSSSYLSSKSVVNGDNWRFIQQMIRAAVVNYYDESAKKLSSTIHQLATENALLRLENTGLRTALSNEKMKRQRAKPLVFQLQEPDSGGAIFYSPKNIQQARELHAAKDREVELAKASKEQYRLRRQQAKEEKQRLLQERKEKRAADKVLRERQAEEKKRQKEAERVDKEAARQLQNGFKTPKRGQKKQSTTNTGQNTIDITYIAPEESPEAFVPQSRRGRQIRLPHRFCNA
;
A
#
# COMPACT_ATOMS: atom_id res chain seq x y z
N MET A 1 -56.56 -42.85 3.76
CA MET A 1 -55.59 -42.26 4.71
C MET A 1 -56.09 -40.99 5.41
N PHE A 2 -56.65 -39.99 4.72
CA PHE A 2 -57.02 -38.69 5.33
C PHE A 2 -58.10 -38.79 6.44
N TRP A 3 -59.23 -39.46 6.17
CA TRP A 3 -60.39 -39.47 7.07
C TRP A 3 -60.10 -39.98 8.51
N PRO A 4 -59.37 -41.10 8.73
CA PRO A 4 -58.99 -41.53 10.07
C PRO A 4 -58.07 -40.55 10.82
N ALA A 5 -57.24 -39.78 10.10
CA ALA A 5 -56.41 -38.75 10.70
C ALA A 5 -57.24 -37.52 11.09
N TRP A 6 -58.20 -37.13 10.25
CA TRP A 6 -59.14 -36.03 10.50
C TRP A 6 -59.99 -36.27 11.76
N GLN A 7 -60.57 -37.47 11.89
CA GLN A 7 -61.35 -37.87 13.07
C GLN A 7 -60.51 -37.88 14.37
N LYS A 8 -59.22 -38.25 14.29
CA LYS A 8 -58.29 -38.18 15.43
C LYS A 8 -57.86 -36.75 15.77
N ALA A 9 -57.79 -35.86 14.77
CA ALA A 9 -57.37 -34.46 14.96
C ALA A 9 -58.48 -33.61 15.58
N LEU A 10 -59.71 -33.66 15.04
CA LEU A 10 -60.84 -32.82 15.46
C LEU A 10 -61.65 -33.43 16.61
N THR A 11 -60.97 -33.80 17.70
CA THR A 11 -61.63 -34.16 18.96
C THR A 11 -61.88 -32.90 19.80
N PRO A 12 -62.95 -32.85 20.63
CA PRO A 12 -63.22 -31.71 21.52
C PRO A 12 -62.03 -31.36 22.43
N LYS A 13 -61.30 -32.38 22.91
CA LYS A 13 -60.09 -32.23 23.73
C LYS A 13 -58.98 -31.48 22.99
N ASN A 14 -58.72 -31.83 21.71
CA ASN A 14 -57.71 -31.16 20.90
C ASN A 14 -58.10 -29.71 20.59
N ILE A 15 -59.38 -29.46 20.31
CA ILE A 15 -59.90 -28.11 20.04
C ILE A 15 -59.73 -27.24 21.29
N GLN A 16 -60.17 -27.71 22.46
CA GLN A 16 -59.99 -27.00 23.74
C GLN A 16 -58.50 -26.77 24.08
N SER A 17 -57.63 -27.74 23.82
CA SER A 17 -56.18 -27.60 24.01
C SER A 17 -55.60 -26.47 23.15
N ARG A 18 -56.03 -26.34 21.89
CA ARG A 18 -55.60 -25.25 21.00
C ARG A 18 -56.04 -23.88 21.52
N PHE A 19 -57.31 -23.72 21.92
CA PHE A 19 -57.80 -22.46 22.51
C PHE A 19 -57.15 -22.12 23.85
N ARG A 20 -56.84 -23.11 24.69
CA ARG A 20 -56.09 -22.90 25.93
C ARG A 20 -54.66 -22.42 25.64
N SER A 21 -54.05 -22.89 24.55
CA SER A 21 -52.69 -22.49 24.14
C SER A 21 -52.60 -21.06 23.57
N THR A 22 -53.72 -20.46 23.17
CA THR A 22 -53.79 -19.06 22.71
C THR A 22 -54.24 -18.11 23.82
N GLY A 23 -54.62 -18.61 25.00
CA GLY A 23 -55.12 -17.78 26.10
C GLY A 23 -56.49 -17.14 25.86
N ILE A 24 -57.18 -17.51 24.77
CA ILE A 24 -58.49 -16.94 24.40
C ILE A 24 -59.61 -17.62 25.17
N TRP A 25 -59.58 -18.96 25.27
CA TRP A 25 -60.60 -19.73 25.99
C TRP A 25 -60.01 -20.97 26.69
N PRO A 26 -60.12 -21.09 28.03
CA PRO A 26 -60.53 -20.04 28.97
C PRO A 26 -59.59 -18.83 28.89
N PHE A 27 -60.09 -17.63 29.21
CA PHE A 27 -59.33 -16.39 29.11
C PHE A 27 -58.12 -16.41 30.06
N ASN A 28 -56.91 -16.41 29.50
CA ASN A 28 -55.65 -16.48 30.22
C ASN A 28 -54.51 -15.84 29.37
N PRO A 29 -54.31 -14.52 29.44
CA PRO A 29 -53.29 -13.84 28.63
C PRO A 29 -51.85 -14.25 28.98
N GLU A 30 -51.58 -14.67 30.22
CA GLU A 30 -50.25 -15.12 30.66
C GLU A 30 -49.70 -16.27 29.81
N ALA A 31 -50.57 -17.19 29.36
CA ALA A 31 -50.16 -18.31 28.48
C ALA A 31 -49.49 -17.85 27.16
N VAL A 32 -49.77 -16.62 26.72
CA VAL A 32 -49.13 -15.97 25.57
C VAL A 32 -47.93 -15.12 26.00
N LEU A 33 -48.05 -14.35 27.08
CA LEU A 33 -46.97 -13.48 27.58
C LEU A 33 -45.71 -14.28 27.96
N GLN A 34 -45.87 -15.43 28.62
CA GLN A 34 -44.77 -16.34 28.99
C GLN A 34 -43.98 -16.87 27.79
N ARG A 35 -44.51 -16.82 26.55
CA ARG A 35 -43.76 -17.20 25.33
C ARG A 35 -42.76 -16.13 24.89
N PHE A 36 -43.01 -14.87 25.25
CA PHE A 36 -42.12 -13.73 24.96
C PHE A 36 -41.11 -13.49 26.09
N LEU A 37 -41.43 -13.95 27.30
CA LEU A 37 -40.49 -14.04 28.42
C LEU A 37 -39.49 -15.19 28.22
N ARG A 38 -38.52 -15.01 27.32
CA ARG A 38 -37.37 -15.93 27.26
C ARG A 38 -36.58 -15.84 28.58
N PRO A 39 -36.08 -16.95 29.15
CA PRO A 39 -35.29 -16.93 30.39
C PRO A 39 -33.98 -16.10 30.37
N GLY A 40 -33.60 -15.52 29.22
CA GLY A 40 -32.51 -14.54 29.09
C GLY A 40 -32.96 -13.11 28.72
N ASP A 41 -34.25 -12.90 28.39
CA ASP A 41 -34.83 -11.60 28.03
C ASP A 41 -35.54 -10.96 29.24
N GLN A 42 -34.99 -11.14 30.44
CA GLN A 42 -35.39 -10.30 31.57
C GLN A 42 -35.00 -8.87 31.23
N TRP A 43 -35.99 -8.05 30.86
CA TRP A 43 -35.84 -6.60 30.86
C TRP A 43 -35.32 -6.19 32.25
N PRO A 44 -34.30 -5.32 32.35
CA PRO A 44 -33.76 -4.89 33.63
C PRO A 44 -34.73 -3.91 34.31
N THR A 45 -35.88 -4.42 34.74
CA THR A 45 -36.80 -3.75 35.65
C THR A 45 -36.10 -3.61 36.99
N SER A 46 -35.54 -2.42 37.22
CA SER A 46 -35.27 -1.85 38.55
C SER A 46 -34.67 -2.82 39.59
N SER A 47 -33.47 -3.34 39.33
CA SER A 47 -32.64 -3.87 40.42
C SER A 47 -31.17 -3.53 40.20
N SER A 48 -30.48 -3.24 41.31
CA SER A 48 -29.18 -2.55 41.38
C SER A 48 -27.96 -3.41 40.95
N SER A 49 -28.19 -4.55 40.29
CA SER A 49 -27.15 -5.55 40.01
C SER A 49 -26.23 -5.22 38.83
N TYR A 50 -26.66 -4.34 37.92
CA TYR A 50 -25.90 -4.01 36.69
C TYR A 50 -24.82 -2.94 36.88
N LEU A 51 -24.71 -2.34 38.08
CA LEU A 51 -23.58 -1.48 38.48
C LEU A 51 -22.35 -2.28 38.95
N SER A 52 -22.40 -3.61 38.90
CA SER A 52 -21.25 -4.47 39.17
C SER A 52 -20.13 -4.21 38.15
N SER A 53 -19.01 -3.66 38.63
CA SER A 53 -17.91 -3.03 37.89
C SER A 53 -17.07 -3.96 36.99
N LYS A 54 -17.62 -5.09 36.55
CA LYS A 54 -16.92 -6.16 35.81
C LYS A 54 -17.63 -6.64 34.54
N SER A 55 -18.85 -6.18 34.25
CA SER A 55 -19.49 -6.51 32.96
C SER A 55 -18.86 -5.68 31.84
N VAL A 56 -18.29 -6.35 30.84
CA VAL A 56 -17.77 -5.70 29.63
C VAL A 56 -18.95 -5.00 28.95
N VAL A 57 -18.89 -3.67 28.88
CA VAL A 57 -19.96 -2.84 28.32
C VAL A 57 -20.21 -3.26 26.87
N ASN A 58 -21.38 -3.84 26.60
CA ASN A 58 -21.78 -4.12 25.23
C ASN A 58 -22.13 -2.78 24.56
N GLY A 59 -21.15 -2.21 23.85
CA GLY A 59 -21.20 -0.88 23.24
C GLY A 59 -22.33 -0.67 22.22
N ASP A 60 -23.05 -1.73 21.86
CA ASP A 60 -24.17 -1.70 20.92
C ASP A 60 -25.47 -1.22 21.59
N ASN A 61 -25.57 -1.33 22.92
CA ASN A 61 -26.77 -0.95 23.66
C ASN A 61 -26.71 0.53 24.08
N TRP A 62 -27.05 1.43 23.14
CA TRP A 62 -27.04 2.88 23.37
C TRP A 62 -27.87 3.33 24.59
N ARG A 63 -28.94 2.59 24.96
CA ARG A 63 -29.76 2.90 26.16
C ARG A 63 -28.98 2.68 27.46
N PHE A 64 -28.17 1.62 27.52
CA PHE A 64 -27.29 1.36 28.65
C PHE A 64 -26.22 2.44 28.77
N ILE A 65 -25.59 2.83 27.65
CA ILE A 65 -24.60 3.92 27.66
C ILE A 65 -25.25 5.25 28.06
N GLN A 66 -26.46 5.56 27.57
CA GLN A 66 -27.20 6.76 27.98
C GLN A 66 -27.53 6.75 29.49
N GLN A 67 -27.88 5.59 30.06
CA GLN A 67 -28.10 5.44 31.49
C GLN A 67 -26.82 5.66 32.29
N MET A 68 -25.67 5.17 31.82
CA MET A 68 -24.36 5.46 32.42
C MET A 68 -24.01 6.96 32.35
N ILE A 69 -24.24 7.63 31.21
CA ILE A 69 -24.02 9.09 31.07
C ILE A 69 -24.89 9.86 32.06
N ARG A 70 -26.17 9.49 32.20
CA ARG A 70 -27.08 10.12 33.18
C ARG A 70 -26.68 9.89 34.64
N ALA A 71 -25.99 8.79 34.94
CA ALA A 71 -25.47 8.51 36.28
C ALA A 71 -24.12 9.20 36.56
N ALA A 72 -23.29 9.39 35.54
CA ALA A 72 -21.94 9.97 35.67
C ALA A 72 -21.91 11.50 35.53
N VAL A 73 -22.86 12.10 34.81
CA VAL A 73 -22.90 13.54 34.56
C VAL A 73 -23.84 14.24 35.54
N VAL A 74 -23.29 15.16 36.34
CA VAL A 74 -24.01 15.90 37.40
C VAL A 74 -25.19 16.72 36.86
N ASN A 75 -25.05 17.34 35.68
CA ASN A 75 -26.14 18.04 35.00
C ASN A 75 -26.32 17.53 33.56
N TYR A 76 -27.28 16.61 33.38
CA TYR A 76 -27.60 16.05 32.07
C TYR A 76 -28.16 17.07 31.06
N TYR A 77 -28.66 18.22 31.53
CA TYR A 77 -29.24 19.27 30.67
C TYR A 77 -28.21 20.28 30.16
N ASP A 78 -26.95 20.18 30.58
CA ASP A 78 -25.87 20.99 30.02
C ASP A 78 -25.63 20.68 28.53
N GLU A 79 -25.21 21.69 27.77
CA GLU A 79 -24.94 21.57 26.34
C GLU A 79 -23.76 20.64 26.05
N SER A 80 -22.76 20.55 26.93
CA SER A 80 -21.68 19.56 26.78
C SER A 80 -22.20 18.12 26.92
N ALA A 81 -23.09 17.89 27.89
CA ALA A 81 -23.70 16.59 28.17
C ALA A 81 -24.63 16.12 27.03
N LYS A 82 -25.45 17.03 26.48
CA LYS A 82 -26.30 16.76 25.31
C LYS A 82 -25.47 16.41 24.08
N LYS A 83 -24.41 17.18 23.79
CA LYS A 83 -23.49 16.92 22.66
C LYS A 83 -22.85 15.55 22.80
N LEU A 84 -22.32 15.21 23.98
CA LEU A 84 -21.75 13.89 24.29
C LEU A 84 -22.77 12.76 24.14
N SER A 85 -24.00 12.93 24.63
CA SER A 85 -25.08 11.94 24.47
C SER A 85 -25.48 11.75 23.01
N SER A 86 -25.41 12.80 22.19
CA SER A 86 -25.73 12.77 20.76
C SER A 86 -24.63 12.05 19.95
N THR A 87 -23.36 12.41 20.15
CA THR A 87 -22.24 11.76 19.44
C THR A 87 -22.12 10.28 19.80
N ILE A 88 -22.35 9.90 21.06
CA ILE A 88 -22.39 8.50 21.48
C ILE A 88 -23.54 7.74 20.82
N HIS A 89 -24.71 8.36 20.65
CA HIS A 89 -25.82 7.73 19.92
C HIS A 89 -25.48 7.53 18.44
N GLN A 90 -24.93 8.56 17.78
CA GLN A 90 -24.45 8.49 16.39
C GLN A 90 -23.44 7.36 16.21
N LEU A 91 -22.37 7.33 17.02
CA LEU A 91 -21.34 6.29 16.98
C LEU A 91 -21.91 4.89 17.24
N ALA A 92 -22.87 4.74 18.15
CA ALA A 92 -23.54 3.45 18.40
C ALA A 92 -24.36 2.99 17.17
N THR A 93 -25.09 3.90 16.52
CA THR A 93 -25.84 3.58 15.29
C THR A 93 -24.93 3.25 14.12
N GLU A 94 -23.84 4.00 13.92
CA GLU A 94 -22.83 3.72 12.90
C GLU A 94 -22.15 2.36 13.13
N ASN A 95 -21.77 2.05 14.37
CA ASN A 95 -21.16 0.76 14.71
C ASN A 95 -22.13 -0.41 14.44
N ALA A 96 -23.40 -0.26 14.79
CA ALA A 96 -24.43 -1.26 14.48
C ALA A 96 -24.63 -1.45 12.97
N LEU A 97 -24.69 -0.37 12.18
CA LEU A 97 -24.77 -0.44 10.71
C LEU A 97 -23.54 -1.11 10.11
N LEU A 98 -22.33 -0.73 10.52
CA LEU A 98 -21.08 -1.33 10.06
C LEU A 98 -20.97 -2.82 10.41
N ARG A 99 -21.52 -3.27 11.55
CA ARG A 99 -21.60 -4.70 11.90
C ARG A 99 -22.59 -5.46 11.03
N LEU A 100 -23.76 -4.88 10.74
CA LEU A 100 -24.74 -5.47 9.84
C LEU A 100 -24.19 -5.56 8.41
N GLU A 101 -23.51 -4.52 7.93
CA GLU A 101 -22.81 -4.55 6.64
C GLU A 101 -21.71 -5.61 6.63
N ASN A 102 -20.84 -5.66 7.65
CA ASN A 102 -19.78 -6.68 7.73
C ASN A 102 -20.33 -8.12 7.77
N THR A 103 -21.45 -8.37 8.46
CA THR A 103 -22.09 -9.70 8.46
C THR A 103 -22.76 -10.00 7.10
N GLY A 104 -23.37 -9.00 6.46
CA GLY A 104 -23.88 -9.09 5.08
C GLY A 104 -22.78 -9.41 4.07
N LEU A 105 -21.65 -8.70 4.11
CA LEU A 105 -20.49 -8.91 3.23
C LEU A 105 -19.86 -10.29 3.47
N ARG A 106 -19.70 -10.72 4.73
CA ARG A 106 -19.18 -12.07 5.07
C ARG A 106 -20.10 -13.18 4.58
N THR A 107 -21.41 -13.04 4.74
CA THR A 107 -22.38 -14.04 4.26
C THR A 107 -22.46 -14.06 2.73
N ALA A 108 -22.49 -12.89 2.07
CA ALA A 108 -22.41 -12.77 0.63
C ALA A 108 -21.13 -13.43 0.07
N LEU A 109 -19.95 -13.14 0.64
CA LEU A 109 -18.68 -13.73 0.25
C LEU A 109 -18.61 -15.25 0.51
N SER A 110 -19.27 -15.75 1.56
CA SER A 110 -19.42 -17.20 1.79
C SER A 110 -20.28 -17.84 0.69
N ASN A 111 -21.44 -17.25 0.39
CA ASN A 111 -22.34 -17.71 -0.67
C ASN A 111 -21.68 -17.67 -2.05
N GLU A 112 -20.88 -16.63 -2.33
CA GLU A 112 -20.08 -16.47 -3.54
C GLU A 112 -19.05 -17.58 -3.69
N LYS A 113 -18.27 -17.86 -2.63
CA LYS A 113 -17.33 -18.99 -2.57
C LYS A 113 -18.03 -20.33 -2.79
N MET A 114 -19.18 -20.57 -2.14
CA MET A 114 -19.96 -21.79 -2.32
C MET A 114 -20.48 -21.91 -3.76
N LYS A 115 -20.93 -20.82 -4.38
CA LYS A 115 -21.35 -20.78 -5.79
C LYS A 115 -20.18 -21.11 -6.72
N ARG A 116 -18.99 -20.51 -6.51
CA ARG A 116 -17.77 -20.83 -7.29
C ARG A 116 -17.33 -22.27 -7.14
N GLN A 117 -17.41 -22.84 -5.93
CA GLN A 117 -17.06 -24.25 -5.70
C GLN A 117 -18.03 -25.19 -6.44
N ARG A 118 -19.34 -24.93 -6.40
CA ARG A 118 -20.35 -25.69 -7.15
C ARG A 118 -20.20 -25.56 -8.67
N ALA A 119 -19.69 -24.43 -9.15
CA ALA A 119 -19.54 -24.13 -10.58
C ALA A 119 -18.22 -24.64 -11.19
N LYS A 120 -17.30 -25.24 -10.41
CA LYS A 120 -16.10 -25.90 -10.94
C LYS A 120 -16.48 -27.29 -11.50
N PRO A 121 -16.50 -27.53 -12.81
CA PRO A 121 -16.75 -28.86 -13.35
C PRO A 121 -15.60 -29.79 -12.98
N LEU A 122 -15.92 -31.01 -12.54
CA LEU A 122 -14.91 -32.02 -12.26
C LEU A 122 -14.43 -32.60 -13.59
N VAL A 123 -13.26 -32.15 -14.06
CA VAL A 123 -12.69 -32.59 -15.35
C VAL A 123 -12.08 -33.98 -15.18
N PHE A 124 -12.69 -34.98 -15.82
CA PHE A 124 -12.14 -36.32 -15.92
C PHE A 124 -11.14 -36.39 -17.07
N GLN A 125 -9.97 -37.00 -16.83
CA GLN A 125 -9.03 -37.39 -17.88
C GLN A 125 -9.37 -38.80 -18.37
N LEU A 126 -10.46 -38.93 -19.12
CA LEU A 126 -10.75 -40.14 -19.89
C LEU A 126 -10.48 -39.87 -21.38
N GLN A 127 -10.17 -40.92 -22.13
CA GLN A 127 -10.26 -40.84 -23.59
C GLN A 127 -11.73 -40.68 -23.99
N GLU A 128 -11.97 -40.03 -25.14
CA GLU A 128 -13.32 -39.95 -25.70
C GLU A 128 -13.86 -41.37 -25.89
N PRO A 129 -15.09 -41.69 -25.44
CA PRO A 129 -15.68 -42.97 -25.76
C PRO A 129 -15.99 -43.00 -27.26
N ASP A 130 -15.52 -44.05 -27.96
CA ASP A 130 -15.77 -44.28 -29.40
C ASP A 130 -17.26 -44.41 -29.78
N SER A 131 -18.17 -44.29 -28.81
CA SER A 131 -19.61 -44.27 -28.99
C SER A 131 -20.24 -43.27 -28.03
N GLY A 132 -21.04 -42.33 -28.55
CA GLY A 132 -21.66 -41.21 -27.83
C GLY A 132 -22.79 -41.57 -26.87
N GLY A 133 -22.63 -42.64 -26.08
CA GLY A 133 -23.56 -43.05 -25.04
C GLY A 133 -23.35 -42.35 -23.69
N ALA A 134 -24.20 -42.66 -22.72
CA ALA A 134 -24.08 -42.13 -21.36
C ALA A 134 -22.85 -42.71 -20.62
N ILE A 135 -22.01 -41.84 -20.06
CA ILE A 135 -20.80 -42.24 -19.33
C ILE A 135 -21.12 -42.43 -17.85
N PHE A 136 -20.92 -43.64 -17.33
CA PHE A 136 -21.05 -43.96 -15.91
C PHE A 136 -19.68 -43.85 -15.20
N TYR A 137 -19.59 -43.00 -14.18
CA TYR A 137 -18.36 -42.80 -13.41
C TYR A 137 -18.35 -43.63 -12.12
N SER A 138 -17.31 -44.44 -11.93
CA SER A 138 -17.07 -45.11 -10.66
C SER A 138 -16.64 -44.13 -9.56
N PRO A 139 -16.84 -44.41 -8.26
CA PRO A 139 -16.33 -43.59 -7.17
C PRO A 139 -14.81 -43.34 -7.23
N LYS A 140 -14.04 -44.32 -7.73
CA LYS A 140 -12.58 -44.20 -7.92
C LYS A 140 -12.23 -43.18 -9.00
N ASN A 141 -12.98 -43.15 -10.11
CA ASN A 141 -12.78 -42.17 -11.19
C ASN A 141 -13.05 -40.74 -10.65
N ILE A 142 -14.06 -40.58 -9.79
CA ILE A 142 -14.41 -39.31 -9.14
C ILE A 142 -13.30 -38.86 -8.18
N GLN A 143 -12.69 -39.78 -7.43
CA GLN A 143 -11.55 -39.48 -6.56
C GLN A 143 -10.33 -39.00 -7.38
N GLN A 144 -9.95 -39.74 -8.43
CA GLN A 144 -8.83 -39.36 -9.30
C GLN A 144 -9.03 -37.97 -9.94
N ALA A 145 -10.23 -37.67 -10.44
CA ALA A 145 -10.52 -36.36 -11.01
C ALA A 145 -10.45 -35.22 -9.96
N ARG A 146 -10.78 -35.50 -8.68
CA ARG A 146 -10.61 -34.53 -7.58
C ARG A 146 -9.13 -34.33 -7.23
N GLU A 147 -8.33 -35.39 -7.21
CA GLU A 147 -6.89 -35.34 -6.97
C GLU A 147 -6.18 -34.53 -8.06
N LEU A 148 -6.52 -34.76 -9.34
CA LEU A 148 -6.02 -33.99 -10.47
C LEU A 148 -6.40 -32.51 -10.40
N HIS A 149 -7.63 -32.20 -9.98
CA HIS A 149 -8.05 -30.81 -9.75
C HIS A 149 -7.26 -30.17 -8.60
N ALA A 150 -7.06 -30.88 -7.49
CA ALA A 150 -6.29 -30.39 -6.34
C ALA A 150 -4.81 -30.20 -6.68
N ALA A 151 -4.22 -31.06 -7.52
CA ALA A 151 -2.86 -30.89 -8.03
C ALA A 151 -2.72 -29.60 -8.87
N LYS A 152 -3.63 -29.38 -9.83
CA LYS A 152 -3.66 -28.15 -10.65
C LYS A 152 -3.86 -26.88 -9.81
N ASP A 153 -4.77 -26.90 -8.84
CA ASP A 153 -4.96 -25.74 -7.93
C ASP A 153 -3.65 -25.45 -7.15
N ARG A 154 -2.97 -26.48 -6.62
CA ARG A 154 -1.66 -26.34 -5.93
C ARG A 154 -0.56 -25.81 -6.85
N GLU A 155 -0.45 -26.30 -8.08
CA GLU A 155 0.52 -25.80 -9.07
C GLU A 155 0.30 -24.31 -9.35
N VAL A 156 -0.97 -23.89 -9.50
CA VAL A 156 -1.34 -22.48 -9.68
C VAL A 156 -1.00 -21.63 -8.45
N GLU A 157 -1.18 -22.15 -7.23
CA GLU A 157 -0.80 -21.48 -5.99
C GLU A 157 0.72 -21.34 -5.85
N LEU A 158 1.48 -22.40 -6.12
CA LEU A 158 2.96 -22.38 -6.13
C LEU A 158 3.49 -21.40 -7.19
N ALA A 159 2.90 -21.37 -8.38
CA ALA A 159 3.28 -20.43 -9.43
C ALA A 159 2.97 -18.96 -9.04
N LYS A 160 1.90 -18.70 -8.29
CA LYS A 160 1.61 -17.37 -7.73
C LYS A 160 2.63 -17.00 -6.64
N ALA A 161 2.89 -17.91 -5.70
CA ALA A 161 3.87 -17.68 -4.64
C ALA A 161 5.28 -17.41 -5.20
N SER A 162 5.71 -18.17 -6.21
CA SER A 162 6.96 -17.96 -6.95
C SER A 162 7.01 -16.58 -7.61
N LYS A 163 5.92 -16.14 -8.27
CA LYS A 163 5.83 -14.81 -8.87
C LYS A 163 5.94 -13.69 -7.83
N GLU A 164 5.29 -13.81 -6.68
CA GLU A 164 5.40 -12.81 -5.60
C GLU A 164 6.80 -12.79 -4.97
N GLN A 165 7.43 -13.95 -4.72
CA GLN A 165 8.83 -14.01 -4.28
C GLN A 165 9.79 -13.37 -5.29
N TYR A 166 9.56 -13.58 -6.59
CA TYR A 166 10.34 -12.93 -7.66
C TYR A 166 10.14 -11.41 -7.67
N ARG A 167 8.91 -10.91 -7.47
CA ARG A 167 8.63 -9.47 -7.35
C ARG A 167 9.37 -8.85 -6.17
N LEU A 168 9.36 -9.51 -5.01
CA LEU A 168 10.05 -9.06 -3.80
C LEU A 168 11.57 -9.01 -3.99
N ARG A 169 12.19 -10.09 -4.52
CA ARG A 169 13.63 -10.10 -4.85
C ARG A 169 14.00 -9.00 -5.85
N ARG A 170 13.12 -8.71 -6.83
CA ARG A 170 13.32 -7.63 -7.82
C ARG A 170 13.20 -6.23 -7.22
N GLN A 171 12.46 -6.05 -6.12
CA GLN A 171 12.44 -4.79 -5.36
C GLN A 171 13.73 -4.64 -4.55
N GLN A 172 14.11 -5.64 -3.76
CA GLN A 172 15.35 -5.66 -2.97
C GLN A 172 16.59 -5.37 -3.84
N ALA A 173 16.75 -6.07 -4.97
CA ALA A 173 17.88 -5.85 -5.89
C ALA A 173 17.89 -4.45 -6.55
N LYS A 174 16.75 -3.76 -6.64
CA LYS A 174 16.72 -2.35 -7.08
C LYS A 174 17.19 -1.42 -5.96
N GLU A 175 16.76 -1.66 -4.73
CA GLU A 175 17.12 -0.86 -3.56
C GLU A 175 18.62 -0.99 -3.25
N GLU A 176 19.16 -2.20 -3.24
CA GLU A 176 20.61 -2.47 -3.10
C GLU A 176 21.42 -1.76 -4.19
N LYS A 177 20.97 -1.85 -5.45
CA LYS A 177 21.62 -1.15 -6.57
C LYS A 177 21.55 0.37 -6.43
N GLN A 178 20.46 0.92 -5.88
CA GLN A 178 20.34 2.35 -5.60
C GLN A 178 21.31 2.78 -4.48
N ARG A 179 21.39 2.01 -3.38
CA ARG A 179 22.35 2.26 -2.29
C ARG A 179 23.80 2.22 -2.78
N LEU A 180 24.19 1.19 -3.54
CA LEU A 180 25.54 1.09 -4.12
C LEU A 180 25.85 2.27 -5.07
N LEU A 181 24.85 2.78 -5.80
CA LEU A 181 25.00 3.96 -6.64
C LEU A 181 25.13 5.27 -5.82
N GLN A 182 24.48 5.36 -4.66
CA GLN A 182 24.62 6.47 -3.71
C GLN A 182 26.02 6.46 -3.08
N GLU A 183 26.45 5.34 -2.49
CA GLU A 183 27.81 5.20 -1.94
C GLU A 183 28.90 5.52 -2.98
N ARG A 184 28.72 5.06 -4.23
CA ARG A 184 29.67 5.37 -5.31
C ARG A 184 29.64 6.83 -5.74
N LYS A 185 28.54 7.57 -5.52
CA LYS A 185 28.52 9.04 -5.70
C LYS A 185 29.23 9.74 -4.53
N GLU A 186 28.95 9.32 -3.30
CA GLU A 186 29.55 9.87 -2.07
C GLU A 186 31.07 9.69 -2.06
N LYS A 187 31.58 8.47 -2.32
CA LYS A 187 33.02 8.19 -2.47
C LYS A 187 33.67 9.11 -3.51
N ARG A 188 33.06 9.25 -4.70
CA ARG A 188 33.56 10.17 -5.75
C ARG A 188 33.54 11.65 -5.34
N ALA A 189 32.57 12.07 -4.52
CA ALA A 189 32.51 13.43 -3.98
C ALA A 189 33.61 13.64 -2.93
N ALA A 190 33.80 12.71 -2.00
CA ALA A 190 34.88 12.73 -1.02
C ALA A 190 36.26 12.74 -1.69
N ASP A 191 36.49 11.90 -2.70
CA ASP A 191 37.73 11.87 -3.51
C ASP A 191 37.99 13.19 -4.25
N LYS A 192 36.94 13.94 -4.60
CA LYS A 192 37.06 15.26 -5.23
C LYS A 192 37.46 16.31 -4.21
N VAL A 193 36.76 16.37 -3.08
CA VAL A 193 37.07 17.29 -1.96
C VAL A 193 38.48 17.03 -1.40
N LEU A 194 38.92 15.77 -1.29
CA LEU A 194 40.26 15.43 -0.84
C LEU A 194 41.33 15.93 -1.83
N ARG A 195 41.11 15.78 -3.14
CA ARG A 195 42.02 16.31 -4.18
C ARG A 195 42.05 17.83 -4.20
N GLU A 196 40.91 18.49 -3.97
CA GLU A 196 40.82 19.95 -3.87
C GLU A 196 41.61 20.46 -2.65
N ARG A 197 41.42 19.87 -1.46
CA ARG A 197 42.21 20.18 -0.26
C ARG A 197 43.71 19.97 -0.46
N GLN A 198 44.14 18.83 -1.01
CA GLN A 198 45.55 18.57 -1.29
C GLN A 198 46.14 19.56 -2.32
N ALA A 199 45.34 20.04 -3.28
CA ALA A 199 45.77 21.06 -4.23
C ALA A 199 45.88 22.45 -3.57
N GLU A 200 44.98 22.80 -2.65
CA GLU A 200 45.06 24.01 -1.85
C GLU A 200 46.26 23.99 -0.89
N GLU A 201 46.49 22.90 -0.16
CA GLU A 201 47.66 22.73 0.71
C GLU A 201 48.97 22.87 -0.06
N LYS A 202 49.08 22.25 -1.24
CA LYS A 202 50.24 22.41 -2.13
C LYS A 202 50.39 23.82 -2.70
N LYS A 203 49.31 24.59 -2.87
CA LYS A 203 49.39 26.01 -3.23
C LYS A 203 49.91 26.84 -2.05
N ARG A 204 49.33 26.67 -0.84
CA ARG A 204 49.77 27.36 0.38
C ARG A 204 51.24 27.08 0.70
N GLN A 205 51.70 25.82 0.54
CA GLN A 205 53.11 25.46 0.68
C GLN A 205 54.01 26.20 -0.31
N LYS A 206 53.62 26.25 -1.59
CA LYS A 206 54.38 27.00 -2.63
C LYS A 206 54.36 28.52 -2.40
N GLU A 207 53.30 29.06 -1.84
CA GLU A 207 53.19 30.47 -1.47
C GLU A 207 54.07 30.79 -0.25
N ALA A 208 54.02 29.97 0.80
CA ALA A 208 54.92 30.07 1.95
C ALA A 208 56.40 29.98 1.53
N GLU A 209 56.77 28.98 0.73
CA GLU A 209 58.11 28.85 0.17
C GLU A 209 58.57 30.07 -0.65
N ARG A 210 57.65 30.77 -1.33
CA ARG A 210 57.97 32.01 -2.06
C ARG A 210 58.23 33.15 -1.10
N VAL A 211 57.37 33.32 -0.09
CA VAL A 211 57.53 34.33 0.96
C VAL A 211 58.84 34.11 1.74
N ASP A 212 59.17 32.87 2.10
CA ASP A 212 60.43 32.53 2.78
C ASP A 212 61.65 32.85 1.91
N LYS A 213 61.61 32.53 0.60
CA LYS A 213 62.68 32.86 -0.35
C LYS A 213 62.81 34.37 -0.57
N GLU A 214 61.71 35.12 -0.53
CA GLU A 214 61.70 36.57 -0.61
C GLU A 214 62.25 37.22 0.67
N ALA A 215 61.85 36.75 1.85
CA ALA A 215 62.40 37.18 3.13
C ALA A 215 63.91 36.89 3.23
N ALA A 216 64.36 35.70 2.81
CA ALA A 216 65.78 35.37 2.75
C ALA A 216 66.58 36.26 1.79
N ARG A 217 65.99 36.65 0.63
CA ARG A 217 66.58 37.63 -0.29
C ARG A 217 66.63 39.03 0.32
N GLN A 218 65.58 39.46 1.05
CA GLN A 218 65.56 40.74 1.74
C GLN A 218 66.66 40.80 2.82
N LEU A 219 66.83 39.73 3.60
CA LEU A 219 67.95 39.61 4.55
C LEU A 219 69.32 39.70 3.85
N GLN A 220 69.56 38.94 2.77
CA GLN A 220 70.82 39.02 2.01
C GLN A 220 71.09 40.42 1.43
N ASN A 221 70.05 41.12 0.97
CA ASN A 221 70.18 42.46 0.43
C ASN A 221 70.40 43.50 1.54
N GLY A 222 69.85 43.28 2.75
CA GLY A 222 70.14 44.10 3.94
C GLY A 222 71.62 44.09 4.35
N PHE A 223 72.35 43.00 4.07
CA PHE A 223 73.81 42.93 4.24
C PHE A 223 74.61 43.56 3.08
N LYS A 224 73.98 43.97 1.98
CA LYS A 224 74.64 44.51 0.78
C LYS A 224 74.26 45.96 0.51
N THR A 225 74.96 46.89 1.16
CA THR A 225 74.92 48.31 0.78
C THR A 225 75.49 48.48 -0.64
N PRO A 226 74.73 49.06 -1.60
CA PRO A 226 75.18 49.11 -3.00
C PRO A 226 76.09 50.31 -3.26
N LYS A 227 77.39 50.05 -3.51
CA LYS A 227 78.23 51.01 -4.25
C LYS A 227 77.77 51.06 -5.71
N ARG A 228 77.37 52.25 -6.17
CA ARG A 228 76.74 52.49 -7.48
C ARG A 228 77.80 52.69 -8.58
N GLY A 229 77.75 51.90 -9.66
CA GLY A 229 78.60 52.00 -10.86
C GLY A 229 77.78 51.80 -12.15
N GLN A 230 78.22 52.33 -13.29
CA GLN A 230 77.40 52.50 -14.52
C GLN A 230 77.86 51.68 -15.76
N LYS A 231 76.99 51.69 -16.81
CA LYS A 231 77.19 51.37 -18.27
C LYS A 231 77.07 49.88 -18.65
N LYS A 232 76.60 49.47 -19.87
CA LYS A 232 75.96 50.15 -21.03
C LYS A 232 75.23 49.15 -21.99
N GLN A 233 74.12 49.59 -22.60
CA GLN A 233 73.52 49.34 -23.95
C GLN A 233 73.81 48.09 -24.84
N SER A 234 72.75 47.52 -25.45
CA SER A 234 72.56 47.22 -26.91
C SER A 234 71.11 46.75 -27.23
N THR A 235 70.32 47.43 -28.10
CA THR A 235 69.85 47.05 -29.47
C THR A 235 69.28 45.62 -29.63
N THR A 236 68.11 45.31 -30.21
CA THR A 236 67.19 45.95 -31.20
C THR A 236 65.71 45.63 -30.79
N ASN A 237 64.59 45.77 -31.55
CA ASN A 237 64.25 46.29 -32.89
C ASN A 237 62.77 46.76 -32.95
N THR A 238 62.25 47.17 -34.13
CA THR A 238 60.85 47.63 -34.34
C THR A 238 60.07 46.78 -35.37
N GLY A 239 58.75 46.64 -35.19
CA GLY A 239 57.83 46.08 -36.21
C GLY A 239 56.35 46.15 -35.80
N GLN A 240 55.67 47.24 -36.15
CA GLN A 240 54.20 47.35 -36.10
C GLN A 240 53.63 47.19 -37.52
N ASN A 241 52.46 46.56 -37.65
CA ASN A 241 51.52 46.85 -38.74
C ASN A 241 50.11 46.39 -38.33
N THR A 242 49.15 47.30 -38.49
CA THR A 242 47.72 47.13 -38.21
C THR A 242 46.93 47.34 -39.49
N ILE A 243 46.02 46.43 -39.84
CA ILE A 243 44.96 46.68 -40.83
C ILE A 243 43.67 46.00 -40.32
N ASP A 244 42.65 46.80 -40.02
CA ASP A 244 41.25 46.36 -39.90
C ASP A 244 40.69 45.97 -41.28
N ILE A 245 39.66 45.11 -41.36
CA ILE A 245 38.42 45.37 -42.12
C ILE A 245 37.35 44.24 -42.03
N THR A 246 36.15 44.68 -41.63
CA THR A 246 34.78 44.18 -41.89
C THR A 246 34.30 42.76 -41.52
N TYR A 247 33.19 42.81 -40.76
CA TYR A 247 32.10 41.84 -40.67
C TYR A 247 31.32 41.70 -42.00
N ILE A 248 31.16 40.47 -42.49
CA ILE A 248 30.05 40.08 -43.39
C ILE A 248 29.54 38.69 -42.98
N ALA A 249 28.23 38.60 -42.80
CA ALA A 249 27.41 37.38 -42.84
C ALA A 249 26.02 37.81 -43.35
N PRO A 250 25.15 36.89 -43.83
CA PRO A 250 25.33 35.46 -44.13
C PRO A 250 24.90 35.05 -45.56
N GLU A 251 25.37 33.91 -46.08
CA GLU A 251 24.51 33.00 -46.88
C GLU A 251 25.10 31.58 -47.10
N GLU A 252 24.17 30.64 -47.30
CA GLU A 252 24.27 29.28 -47.90
C GLU A 252 25.34 28.26 -47.45
N SER A 253 24.96 27.53 -46.40
CA SER A 253 25.10 26.06 -46.21
C SER A 253 25.63 25.19 -47.37
N PRO A 254 26.73 24.44 -47.14
CA PRO A 254 26.94 23.12 -47.71
C PRO A 254 26.72 21.99 -46.68
N GLU A 255 25.76 21.11 -47.01
CA GLU A 255 25.61 19.70 -46.61
C GLU A 255 25.74 19.30 -45.12
N ALA A 256 24.61 18.90 -44.54
CA ALA A 256 24.52 18.33 -43.20
C ALA A 256 25.32 17.02 -43.05
N PHE A 257 26.27 17.00 -42.11
CA PHE A 257 26.91 15.77 -41.62
C PHE A 257 25.88 14.79 -41.07
N VAL A 258 25.52 13.76 -41.85
CA VAL A 258 24.68 12.66 -41.37
C VAL A 258 25.43 11.84 -40.32
N PRO A 259 24.92 11.73 -39.08
CA PRO A 259 25.62 11.02 -38.01
C PRO A 259 25.76 9.53 -38.35
N GLN A 260 27.00 9.04 -38.30
CA GLN A 260 27.32 7.63 -38.50
C GLN A 260 27.51 6.92 -37.16
N SER A 261 27.05 5.67 -37.08
CA SER A 261 27.35 4.80 -35.94
C SER A 261 28.84 4.45 -35.88
N ARG A 262 29.31 3.94 -34.72
CA ARG A 262 30.68 3.39 -34.55
C ARG A 262 31.05 2.22 -35.50
N ARG A 263 30.12 1.78 -36.36
CA ARG A 263 30.31 0.74 -37.39
C ARG A 263 30.02 1.27 -38.81
N GLY A 264 30.14 2.58 -39.05
CA GLY A 264 29.98 3.22 -40.36
C GLY A 264 28.56 3.26 -40.94
N ARG A 265 27.56 2.67 -40.27
CA ARG A 265 26.15 2.72 -40.74
C ARG A 265 25.58 4.12 -40.53
N GLN A 266 25.02 4.69 -41.60
CA GLN A 266 24.24 5.94 -41.61
C GLN A 266 23.04 5.83 -40.68
N ILE A 267 22.89 6.75 -39.72
CA ILE A 267 21.74 6.79 -38.83
C ILE A 267 20.64 7.62 -39.50
N ARG A 268 19.54 6.97 -39.91
CA ARG A 268 18.34 7.65 -40.40
C ARG A 268 17.34 7.78 -39.25
N LEU A 269 16.82 8.99 -39.04
CA LEU A 269 15.79 9.25 -38.04
C LEU A 269 14.43 8.68 -38.51
N PRO A 270 13.56 8.21 -37.59
CA PRO A 270 12.21 7.79 -37.96
C PRO A 270 11.39 8.95 -38.51
N HIS A 271 10.57 8.69 -39.54
CA HIS A 271 9.82 9.71 -40.30
C HIS A 271 8.99 10.68 -39.43
N ARG A 272 8.55 10.24 -38.23
CA ARG A 272 7.81 11.06 -37.25
C ARG A 272 8.59 12.27 -36.70
N PHE A 273 9.90 12.36 -36.95
CA PHE A 273 10.77 13.44 -36.46
C PHE A 273 11.35 14.32 -37.60
N CYS A 274 10.88 14.17 -38.83
CA CYS A 274 11.46 14.83 -40.01
C CYS A 274 10.72 16.09 -40.50
N ASN A 275 9.67 16.53 -39.79
CA ASN A 275 8.86 17.69 -40.18
C ASN A 275 8.87 18.75 -39.07
N ALA A 276 9.71 19.77 -39.24
CA ALA A 276 9.70 21.04 -38.51
C ALA A 276 10.33 22.11 -39.41
#